data_AF-A0A060RKA1-F1
#
_entry.id   AF-A0A060RKA1-F1
#
_cell.length_a   1.000
_cell.length_b   1.000
_cell.length_c   1.000
_cell.angle_alpha   90.00
_cell.angle_beta   90.00
_cell.angle_gamma   90.00
#
_symmetry.space_group_name_H-M   'P 1'
#
loop_
_entity.id
_entity.type
_entity.pdbx_description
1 polymer ?
#
loop_
_entity_poly.entity_id
_entity_poly.type
_entity_poly.pdbx_seq_one_letter_code
_entity_poly.pdbx_strand_id
1 'polypeptide(L)'
;MRYDQLQEYISFRIRECRKEKKLSQEKLSEMAGLGIKAIQNIETQKYDFKIQTLEKVIGALDISVEDFFDFQFSENAVSLETLSKNISSLSNEKQQKLISSFNEITKNMN
;
A
#
# COMPACT_ATOMS: atom_id res chain seq x y z
N MET A 1 14.05 -2.43 -17.03
CA MET A 1 13.15 -2.50 -15.87
C MET A 1 13.87 -3.23 -14.76
N ARG A 2 13.79 -2.74 -13.52
CA ARG A 2 14.37 -3.42 -12.35
C ARG A 2 13.33 -4.42 -11.84
N TYR A 3 13.66 -5.72 -11.85
CA TYR A 3 12.72 -6.80 -11.60
C TYR A 3 12.39 -7.02 -10.10
N ASP A 4 12.99 -6.22 -9.21
CA ASP A 4 12.93 -6.36 -7.75
C ASP A 4 11.90 -5.45 -7.05
N GLN A 5 11.25 -4.55 -7.79
CA GLN A 5 10.36 -3.51 -7.21
C GLN A 5 9.26 -4.07 -6.31
N LEU A 6 8.64 -5.20 -6.69
CA LEU A 6 7.59 -5.84 -5.89
C LEU A 6 8.14 -6.40 -4.57
N GLN A 7 9.32 -7.02 -4.61
CA GLN A 7 9.96 -7.56 -3.43
C GLN A 7 10.37 -6.44 -2.46
N GLU A 8 10.92 -5.34 -2.99
CA GLU A 8 11.25 -4.15 -2.19
C GLU A 8 10.01 -3.61 -1.47
N TYR A 9 8.89 -3.50 -2.19
CA TYR A 9 7.61 -3.03 -1.65
C TYR A 9 7.08 -3.95 -0.55
N ILE A 10 7.01 -5.26 -0.79
CA ILE A 10 6.52 -6.23 0.19
C ILE A 10 7.40 -6.19 1.45
N SER A 11 8.72 -6.13 1.28
CA SER A 11 9.69 -6.06 2.38
C SER A 11 9.48 -4.82 3.23
N PHE A 12 9.25 -3.67 2.59
CA PHE A 12 8.93 -2.41 3.25
C PHE A 12 7.60 -2.50 4.01
N ARG A 13 6.54 -2.98 3.34
CA ARG A 13 5.19 -3.08 3.92
C ARG A 13 5.16 -3.96 5.18
N ILE A 14 5.80 -5.14 5.13
CA ILE A 14 5.93 -6.03 6.30
C ILE A 14 6.57 -5.30 7.47
N ARG A 15 7.67 -4.56 7.22
CA ARG A 15 8.38 -3.82 8.25
C ARG A 15 7.51 -2.72 8.87
N GLU A 16 6.74 -2.00 8.07
CA GLU A 16 5.87 -0.94 8.55
C GLU A 16 4.72 -1.51 9.39
N CYS A 17 3.99 -2.50 8.89
CA CYS A 17 2.92 -3.17 9.63
C CYS A 17 3.42 -3.75 10.96
N ARG A 18 4.63 -4.34 10.97
CA ARG A 18 5.25 -4.83 12.21
C ARG A 18 5.47 -3.72 13.23
N LYS A 19 6.00 -2.57 12.80
CA LYS A 19 6.25 -1.42 13.68
C LYS A 19 4.96 -0.78 14.18
N GLU A 20 3.94 -0.65 13.33
CA GLU A 20 2.61 -0.15 13.72
C GLU A 20 2.02 -0.99 14.84
N LYS A 21 2.20 -2.32 14.76
CA LYS A 21 1.80 -3.28 15.80
C LYS A 21 2.80 -3.39 16.96
N LYS A 22 3.87 -2.59 16.98
CA LYS A 22 4.92 -2.55 18.01
C LYS A 22 5.59 -3.91 18.28
N LEU A 23 5.71 -4.73 17.23
CA LEU A 23 6.33 -6.06 17.34
C LEU A 23 7.84 -5.97 17.07
N SER A 24 8.64 -6.72 17.83
CA SER A 24 10.04 -6.97 17.44
C SER A 24 10.11 -7.99 16.29
N GLN A 25 11.26 -8.09 15.63
CA GLN A 25 11.45 -9.11 14.57
C GLN A 25 11.38 -10.53 15.14
N GLU A 26 11.91 -10.73 16.36
CA GLU A 26 11.80 -11.98 17.13
C GLU A 26 10.34 -12.31 17.37
N LYS A 27 9.54 -11.35 17.83
CA LYS A 27 8.13 -11.58 18.14
C LYS A 27 7.32 -11.94 16.90
N LEU A 28 7.54 -11.21 15.80
CA LEU A 28 6.90 -11.54 14.52
C LEU A 28 7.32 -12.93 14.03
N SER A 29 8.60 -13.30 14.20
CA SER A 29 9.09 -14.63 13.78
C SER A 29 8.42 -15.75 14.58
N GLU A 30 8.27 -15.59 15.89
CA GLU A 30 7.56 -16.53 16.76
C GLU A 30 6.10 -16.69 16.32
N MET A 31 5.40 -15.57 16.11
CA MET A 31 3.99 -15.56 15.69
C MET A 31 3.79 -16.20 14.31
N ALA A 32 4.73 -16.01 13.38
CA ALA A 32 4.68 -16.60 12.05
C ALA A 32 5.13 -18.08 12.00
N GLY A 33 5.65 -18.63 13.11
CA GLY A 33 6.28 -19.95 13.11
C GLY A 33 7.49 -20.02 12.18
N LEU A 34 8.25 -18.92 12.09
CA LEU A 34 9.44 -18.76 11.25
C LEU A 34 10.68 -18.49 12.10
N GLY A 35 11.87 -18.72 11.54
CA GLY A 35 13.11 -18.30 12.20
C GLY A 35 13.31 -16.80 12.13
N ILE A 36 13.92 -16.21 13.17
CA ILE A 36 14.26 -14.76 13.23
C ILE A 36 15.02 -14.29 11.97
N LYS A 37 15.95 -15.11 11.44
CA LYS A 37 16.70 -14.80 10.22
C LYS A 37 15.81 -14.67 9.00
N ALA A 38 14.69 -15.41 8.93
CA ALA A 38 13.75 -15.31 7.82
C ALA A 38 13.09 -13.91 7.81
N ILE A 39 12.59 -13.45 8.96
CA ILE A 39 12.01 -12.10 9.08
C ILE A 39 13.04 -11.01 8.78
N GLN A 40 14.26 -11.13 9.33
CA GLN A 40 15.36 -10.20 9.05
C GLN A 40 15.70 -10.12 7.56
N ASN A 41 15.80 -11.27 6.89
CA ASN A 41 16.12 -11.33 5.47
C ASN A 41 15.01 -10.79 4.59
N ILE A 42 13.75 -11.04 4.95
CA ILE A 42 12.58 -10.46 4.29
C ILE A 42 12.65 -8.93 4.41
N GLU A 43 12.79 -8.37 5.61
CA GLU A 43 12.78 -6.91 5.80
C GLU A 43 14.02 -6.19 5.23
N THR A 44 15.10 -6.91 4.95
CA THR A 44 16.35 -6.35 4.40
C THR A 44 16.56 -6.66 2.92
N GLN A 45 15.57 -7.24 2.24
CA GLN A 45 15.60 -7.55 0.79
C GLN A 45 16.74 -8.52 0.40
N LYS A 46 17.23 -9.33 1.34
CA LYS A 46 18.38 -10.23 1.12
C LYS A 46 18.00 -11.63 0.61
N TYR A 47 16.71 -11.91 0.44
CA TYR A 47 16.23 -13.26 0.17
C TYR A 47 14.93 -13.27 -0.65
N ASP A 48 14.89 -14.10 -1.69
CA ASP A 48 13.70 -14.39 -2.47
C ASP A 48 12.82 -15.39 -1.68
N PHE A 49 11.73 -14.89 -1.09
CA PHE A 49 10.86 -15.68 -0.23
C PHE A 49 9.67 -16.24 -1.00
N LYS A 50 9.26 -17.46 -0.65
CA LYS A 50 8.08 -18.09 -1.23
C LYS A 50 6.81 -17.38 -0.78
N ILE A 51 5.77 -17.42 -1.61
CA ILE A 51 4.43 -16.89 -1.29
C ILE A 51 3.90 -17.47 0.03
N GLN A 52 4.09 -18.76 0.29
CA GLN A 52 3.69 -19.39 1.56
C GLN A 52 4.36 -18.75 2.80
N THR A 53 5.60 -18.26 2.65
CA THR A 53 6.29 -17.54 3.71
C THR A 53 5.66 -16.16 3.91
N LEU A 54 5.31 -15.48 2.81
CA LEU A 54 4.59 -14.20 2.86
C LEU A 54 3.23 -14.35 3.55
N GLU A 55 2.43 -15.35 3.19
CA GLU A 55 1.12 -15.63 3.80
C GLU A 55 1.23 -15.84 5.31
N LYS A 56 2.24 -16.59 5.78
CA LYS A 56 2.49 -16.76 7.22
C LYS A 56 2.80 -15.45 7.92
N VAL A 57 3.58 -14.58 7.29
CA VAL A 57 3.93 -13.28 7.86
C VAL A 57 2.70 -12.36 7.89
N ILE A 58 1.92 -12.31 6.81
CA ILE A 58 0.66 -11.53 6.75
C ILE A 58 -0.33 -12.02 7.82
N GLY A 59 -0.52 -13.34 7.94
CA GLY A 59 -1.37 -13.93 8.97
C GLY A 59 -0.89 -13.64 10.39
N ALA A 60 0.42 -13.69 10.64
CA ALA A 60 1.01 -13.33 11.93
C ALA A 60 0.89 -11.83 12.25
N LEU A 61 0.87 -10.98 11.22
CA LEU A 61 0.56 -9.57 11.37
C LEU A 61 -0.93 -9.34 11.62
N ASP A 62 -1.81 -10.35 11.51
CA ASP A 62 -3.26 -10.20 11.70
C ASP A 62 -3.82 -9.10 10.78
N ILE A 63 -3.57 -9.26 9.48
CA ILE A 63 -4.01 -8.40 8.37
C ILE A 63 -4.51 -9.32 7.26
N SER A 64 -5.56 -8.94 6.53
CA SER A 64 -6.00 -9.68 5.34
C SER A 64 -5.02 -9.50 4.18
N VAL A 65 -5.05 -10.39 3.19
CA VAL A 65 -4.22 -10.22 1.98
C VAL A 65 -4.67 -8.98 1.22
N GLU A 66 -5.98 -8.74 1.18
CA GLU A 66 -6.61 -7.57 0.60
C GLU A 66 -6.06 -6.30 1.26
N ASP A 67 -6.14 -6.16 2.58
CA ASP A 67 -5.65 -4.97 3.30
C ASP A 67 -4.12 -4.82 3.23
N PHE A 68 -3.39 -5.92 3.08
CA PHE A 68 -1.94 -5.88 2.92
C PHE A 68 -1.56 -5.23 1.58
N PHE A 69 -2.29 -5.53 0.51
CA PHE A 69 -2.09 -5.00 -0.84
C PHE A 69 -2.98 -3.80 -1.19
N ASP A 70 -3.99 -3.47 -0.38
CA ASP A 70 -4.88 -2.32 -0.52
C ASP A 70 -4.18 -1.06 0.02
N PHE A 71 -3.07 -0.72 -0.62
CA PHE A 71 -2.40 0.54 -0.40
C PHE A 71 -2.40 1.31 -1.72
N GLN A 72 -2.91 2.55 -1.67
CA GLN A 72 -2.83 3.47 -2.78
C GLN A 72 -1.36 3.65 -3.15
N PHE A 73 -0.94 3.12 -4.29
CA PHE A 73 0.33 3.45 -4.93
C PHE A 73 0.26 4.90 -5.42
N SER A 74 0.29 5.85 -4.49
CA SER A 74 0.83 7.20 -4.66
C SER A 74 0.49 8.00 -3.40
N GLU A 75 1.46 8.78 -2.93
CA GLU A 75 1.23 9.69 -1.81
C GLU A 75 0.27 10.84 -2.14
N ASN A 76 -0.32 10.97 -3.35
CA ASN A 76 -1.20 12.10 -3.70
C ASN A 76 -2.17 11.91 -4.89
N ALA A 77 -2.27 10.76 -5.56
CA ALA A 77 -3.21 10.62 -6.68
C ALA A 77 -4.59 10.18 -6.17
N VAL A 78 -5.49 11.14 -5.98
CA VAL A 78 -6.92 10.84 -5.98
C VAL A 78 -7.23 10.15 -7.30
N SER A 79 -7.69 8.89 -7.23
CA SER A 79 -8.05 8.15 -8.45
C SER A 79 -9.18 8.88 -9.20
N LEU A 80 -9.23 8.77 -10.53
CA LEU A 80 -10.29 9.43 -11.32
C LEU A 80 -11.68 8.94 -10.89
N GLU A 81 -11.79 7.68 -10.47
CA GLU A 81 -13.01 7.07 -9.94
C GLU A 81 -13.42 7.74 -8.62
N THR A 82 -12.46 7.98 -7.73
CA THR A 82 -12.68 8.65 -6.44
C THR A 82 -13.09 10.11 -6.66
N LEU A 83 -12.42 10.80 -7.58
CA LEU A 83 -12.76 12.17 -7.96
C LEU A 83 -14.18 12.24 -8.55
N SER A 84 -14.51 11.34 -9.47
CA SER A 84 -15.84 11.26 -10.09
C SER A 84 -16.95 11.02 -9.06
N LYS A 85 -16.72 10.12 -8.10
CA LYS A 85 -17.66 9.85 -7.01
C LYS A 85 -17.87 11.08 -6.12
N ASN A 86 -16.79 11.77 -5.76
CA ASN A 86 -16.84 12.96 -4.92
C ASN A 86 -17.53 14.14 -5.60
N ILE A 87 -17.35 14.30 -6.92
CA ILE A 87 -18.04 15.35 -7.69
C ILE A 87 -19.53 15.01 -7.80
N SER A 88 -19.86 13.75 -8.10
CA SER A 88 -21.25 13.31 -8.30
C SER A 88 -22.13 13.45 -7.04
N SER A 89 -21.55 13.47 -5.84
CA SER A 89 -22.29 13.67 -4.59
C SER A 89 -22.61 15.14 -4.27
N LEU A 90 -22.04 16.10 -5.01
CA LEU A 90 -22.30 17.53 -4.84
C LEU A 90 -23.60 17.95 -5.53
N SER A 91 -24.13 19.12 -5.16
CA SER A 91 -25.25 19.73 -5.90
C SER A 91 -24.84 20.10 -7.32
N ASN A 92 -25.80 20.10 -8.26
CA ASN A 92 -25.56 20.49 -9.66
C ASN A 92 -24.82 21.83 -9.78
N GLU A 93 -25.17 22.83 -8.97
CA GLU A 93 -24.50 24.14 -8.97
C GLU A 93 -23.02 24.04 -8.60
N LYS A 94 -22.69 23.26 -7.56
CA LYS A 94 -21.30 23.04 -7.13
C LYS A 94 -20.53 22.21 -8.16
N GLN A 95 -21.16 21.20 -8.75
CA GLN A 95 -20.57 20.41 -9.83
C GLN A 95 -20.18 21.29 -11.02
N GLN A 96 -21.13 22.11 -11.51
CA GLN A 96 -20.90 23.00 -12.64
C GLN A 96 -19.77 23.99 -12.39
N LYS A 97 -19.73 24.58 -11.19
CA LYS A 97 -18.66 25.50 -10.79
C LYS A 97 -17.28 24.83 -10.75
N LEU A 98 -17.20 23.60 -10.25
CA LEU A 98 -15.95 22.84 -10.17
C LEU A 98 -15.44 22.45 -11.57
N ILE A 99 -16.35 21.97 -12.42
CA ILE A 99 -16.05 21.61 -13.81
C ILE A 99 -15.59 22.83 -14.61
N SER A 100 -16.23 24.00 -14.43
CA SER A 100 -15.81 25.22 -15.12
C SER A 100 -14.42 25.67 -14.69
N SER A 101 -14.11 25.65 -13.39
CA SER A 101 -12.76 25.99 -12.91
C SER A 101 -11.70 25.02 -13.42
N PHE A 102 -12.02 23.73 -13.51
CA PHE A 102 -11.10 22.73 -14.07
C PHE A 102 -10.82 22.97 -15.56
N ASN A 103 -11.87 23.29 -16.34
CA ASN A 103 -11.74 23.63 -17.76
C ASN A 103 -10.91 24.90 -18.01
N GLU A 104 -10.97 25.88 -17.10
CA GLU A 104 -10.11 27.07 -17.18
C GLU A 104 -8.64 26.71 -16.94
N ILE A 105 -8.36 25.87 -15.94
CA ILE A 105 -7.00 25.40 -15.64
C ILE A 105 -6.44 24.60 -16.84
N THR A 106 -7.21 23.69 -17.42
CA THR A 106 -6.76 22.88 -18.57
C THR A 106 -6.52 23.72 -19.82
N LYS A 107 -7.34 24.75 -20.05
CA LYS A 107 -7.14 25.69 -21.15
C LYS A 107 -5.83 26.48 -21.04
N ASN A 108 -5.34 26.72 -19.83
CA ASN A 108 -4.07 27.44 -19.59
C ASN A 108 -2.83 26.54 -19.66
N MET A 109 -2.99 25.22 -19.78
CA MET A 109 -1.90 24.26 -19.90
C MET A 109 -1.56 23.87 -21.35
N ASN A 110 -2.40 24.28 -22.31
CA ASN A 110 -2.20 24.10 -23.75
C ASN A 110 -1.94 25.46 -24.42
#